data_AF-A0A6J4YG73-F1
#
_entry.id   AF-A0A6J4YG73-F1
#
_cell.length_a   1.000
_cell.length_b   1.000
_cell.length_c   1.000
_cell.angle_alpha   90.00
_cell.angle_beta   90.00
_cell.angle_gamma   90.00
#
_symmetry.space_group_name_H-M   'P 1'
#
loop_
_entity.id
_entity.type
_entity.pdbx_description
1 polymer ?
#
loop_
_entity_poly.entity_id
_entity_poly.type
_entity_poly.pdbx_seq_one_letter_code
_entity_poly.pdbx_strand_id
1 'polypeptide(L)'
;MESIHTFDVQTKIADTVREVFDLMLSMDLEFHPQVAQNYMFGDRVLGTINLVGNVMGIVTIQVGEKFSRAMTGRMLDIDPDDIQSMDEIKDVIGELLNMIGGNLKSSLCDAGLNCILSIPALTTGKDYIFETKALSRNEYFTFYCRKEIILVHVGLKNQDVEAAREMPVPENLDFNDKVDIDGFQIDSPITGALSNIFDTMLDIEIERCEAQMDSRPNQSWLVGSISLSGVVLGRINFHISETFSRIITAAMLDIESEDIEDLAEVKDCVGEVCNMISGNLKSALNDAGMPCLLSPPSFTSGCDFEMDLLNLQRVERFGFYHQDHDILVEVGLKPSYE
;
A
#
# COMPACT_ATOMS: atom_id res chain seq x y z
N MET A 1 6.25 -22.15 12.65
CA MET A 1 5.50 -21.71 11.46
C MET A 1 3.97 -21.82 11.61
N GLU A 2 3.42 -22.40 12.70
CA GLU A 2 1.96 -22.48 12.93
C GLU A 2 1.29 -21.20 13.50
N SER A 3 2.06 -20.18 13.88
CA SER A 3 1.59 -19.10 14.75
C SER A 3 0.50 -18.20 14.16
N ILE A 4 0.56 -17.87 12.87
CA ILE A 4 -0.47 -17.01 12.25
C ILE A 4 -1.78 -17.74 11.97
N HIS A 5 -1.79 -19.07 11.89
CA HIS A 5 -3.01 -19.85 11.61
C HIS A 5 -3.84 -20.11 12.87
N THR A 6 -3.19 -20.07 14.05
CA THR A 6 -3.86 -20.21 15.35
C THR A 6 -4.30 -18.88 15.94
N PHE A 7 -3.80 -17.75 15.42
CA PHE A 7 -4.20 -16.41 15.84
C PHE A 7 -5.67 -16.12 15.46
N ASP A 8 -6.48 -15.65 16.40
CA ASP A 8 -7.89 -15.35 16.18
C ASP A 8 -8.09 -13.98 15.52
N VAL A 9 -7.77 -13.88 14.23
CA VAL A 9 -7.92 -12.65 13.44
C VAL A 9 -9.36 -12.16 13.45
N GLN A 10 -10.32 -13.06 13.27
CA GLN A 10 -11.74 -12.72 13.13
C GLN A 10 -12.26 -11.99 14.36
N THR A 11 -12.09 -12.55 15.57
CA THR A 11 -12.59 -11.90 16.79
C THR A 11 -11.87 -10.57 17.01
N LYS A 12 -10.53 -10.54 16.85
CA LYS A 12 -9.74 -9.32 17.06
C LYS A 12 -10.15 -8.18 16.14
N ILE A 13 -10.38 -8.46 14.87
CA ILE A 13 -10.82 -7.45 13.91
C ILE A 13 -12.27 -7.06 14.14
N ALA A 14 -13.16 -8.03 14.37
CA ALA A 14 -14.56 -7.73 14.61
C ALA A 14 -14.78 -6.86 15.85
N ASP A 15 -14.01 -7.09 16.93
CA ASP A 15 -14.09 -6.29 18.14
C ASP A 15 -13.46 -4.90 17.93
N THR A 16 -12.26 -4.86 17.34
CA THR A 16 -11.53 -3.61 17.06
C THR A 16 -12.33 -2.66 16.16
N VAL A 17 -12.88 -3.17 15.05
CA VAL A 17 -13.62 -2.34 14.09
C VAL A 17 -14.89 -1.78 14.73
N ARG A 18 -15.62 -2.60 15.51
CA ARG A 18 -16.80 -2.11 16.23
C ARG A 18 -16.44 -1.04 17.27
N GLU A 19 -15.40 -1.29 18.05
CA GLU A 19 -14.95 -0.35 19.08
C GLU A 19 -14.51 0.99 18.47
N VAL A 20 -13.71 0.97 17.41
CA VAL A 20 -13.26 2.19 16.74
C VAL A 20 -14.44 2.98 16.17
N PHE A 21 -15.40 2.31 15.51
CA PHE A 21 -16.58 2.99 14.95
C PHE A 21 -17.54 3.51 16.02
N ASP A 22 -17.72 2.80 17.13
CA ASP A 22 -18.54 3.25 18.24
C ASP A 22 -17.91 4.47 18.93
N LEU A 23 -16.63 4.37 19.32
CA LEU A 23 -15.94 5.42 20.06
C LEU A 23 -15.69 6.68 19.22
N MET A 24 -15.24 6.52 17.98
CA MET A 24 -14.78 7.65 17.18
C MET A 24 -15.89 8.25 16.31
N LEU A 25 -16.86 7.44 15.89
CA LEU A 25 -17.89 7.86 14.94
C LEU A 25 -19.31 7.79 15.53
N SER A 26 -19.49 7.23 16.75
CA SER A 26 -20.80 6.94 17.33
C SER A 26 -21.69 6.12 16.39
N MET A 27 -21.08 5.15 15.70
CA MET A 27 -21.73 4.28 14.73
C MET A 27 -21.75 2.84 15.23
N ASP A 28 -22.95 2.28 15.35
CA ASP A 28 -23.14 0.86 15.66
C ASP A 28 -22.99 0.01 14.38
N LEU A 29 -22.24 -1.09 14.49
CA LEU A 29 -21.87 -1.96 13.38
C LEU A 29 -22.32 -3.41 13.60
N GLU A 30 -23.08 -3.92 12.62
CA GLU A 30 -23.44 -5.33 12.55
C GLU A 30 -22.39 -6.10 11.73
N PHE A 31 -21.69 -7.04 12.38
CA PHE A 31 -20.69 -7.88 11.72
C PHE A 31 -21.32 -9.08 11.02
N HIS A 32 -20.90 -9.32 9.78
CA HIS A 32 -21.27 -10.49 9.00
C HIS A 32 -20.02 -11.20 8.47
N PRO A 33 -19.84 -12.51 8.77
CA PRO A 33 -18.62 -13.25 8.42
C PRO A 33 -18.53 -13.65 6.93
N GLN A 34 -19.40 -13.13 6.07
CA GLN A 34 -19.42 -13.44 4.64
C GLN A 34 -19.17 -12.18 3.82
N VAL A 35 -18.37 -12.31 2.76
CA VAL A 35 -18.06 -11.22 1.83
C VAL A 35 -19.29 -10.85 1.02
N ALA A 36 -19.66 -9.57 1.03
CA ALA A 36 -20.67 -9.06 0.12
C ALA A 36 -20.12 -9.14 -1.33
N GLN A 37 -20.70 -9.99 -2.18
CA GLN A 37 -20.20 -10.25 -3.55
C GLN A 37 -20.31 -9.05 -4.51
N ASN A 38 -21.01 -7.98 -4.14
CA ASN A 38 -21.39 -6.89 -5.05
C ASN A 38 -20.73 -5.52 -4.76
N TYR A 39 -19.63 -5.45 -3.99
CA TYR A 39 -19.02 -4.17 -3.56
C TYR A 39 -17.84 -3.67 -4.42
N MET A 40 -17.60 -4.31 -5.55
CA MET A 40 -16.44 -4.05 -6.42
C MET A 40 -16.65 -2.91 -7.44
N PHE A 41 -17.79 -2.22 -7.41
CA PHE A 41 -18.15 -1.24 -8.45
C PHE A 41 -18.79 0.02 -7.86
N GLY A 42 -18.48 1.18 -8.45
CA GLY A 42 -18.97 2.50 -8.04
C GLY A 42 -17.97 3.29 -7.19
N ASP A 43 -18.32 4.54 -6.90
CA ASP A 43 -17.51 5.49 -6.12
C ASP A 43 -17.16 4.95 -4.74
N ARG A 44 -15.88 4.64 -4.53
CA ARG A 44 -15.40 4.06 -3.28
C ARG A 44 -14.04 4.60 -2.89
N VAL A 45 -13.76 4.43 -1.60
CA VAL A 45 -12.47 4.71 -0.98
C VAL A 45 -11.96 3.40 -0.41
N LEU A 46 -10.77 2.99 -0.85
CA LEU A 46 -9.99 1.91 -0.27
C LEU A 46 -8.83 2.52 0.50
N GLY A 47 -8.77 2.25 1.79
CA GLY A 47 -7.61 2.50 2.61
C GLY A 47 -6.79 1.23 2.84
N THR A 48 -5.46 1.34 2.86
CA THR A 48 -4.54 0.23 3.10
C THR A 48 -3.48 0.62 4.14
N ILE A 49 -3.10 -0.31 5.02
CA ILE A 49 -1.95 -0.19 5.92
C ILE A 49 -1.24 -1.54 6.04
N ASN A 50 0.08 -1.56 5.96
CA ASN A 50 0.87 -2.78 5.98
C ASN A 50 1.46 -3.05 7.37
N LEU A 51 1.60 -4.33 7.69
CA LEU A 51 2.33 -4.87 8.84
C LEU A 51 3.63 -5.48 8.34
N VAL A 52 4.75 -5.12 8.96
CA VAL A 52 6.08 -5.56 8.53
C VAL A 52 6.90 -6.02 9.74
N GLY A 53 7.49 -7.22 9.66
CA GLY A 53 8.27 -7.86 10.72
C GLY A 53 8.15 -9.38 10.67
N ASN A 54 8.27 -10.06 11.82
CA ASN A 54 8.10 -11.53 11.95
C ASN A 54 6.83 -12.03 11.26
N VAL A 55 5.78 -11.21 11.28
CA VAL A 55 4.60 -11.34 10.43
C VAL A 55 4.54 -10.17 9.46
N MET A 56 4.34 -10.51 8.20
CA MET A 56 4.02 -9.56 7.13
C MET A 56 2.52 -9.59 6.89
N GLY A 57 1.92 -8.46 6.61
CA GLY A 57 0.50 -8.42 6.33
C GLY A 57 -0.01 -7.09 5.83
N ILE A 58 -1.31 -7.06 5.57
CA ILE A 58 -2.04 -5.87 5.17
C ILE A 58 -3.39 -5.86 5.86
N VAL A 59 -3.83 -4.68 6.26
CA VAL A 59 -5.20 -4.39 6.65
C VAL A 59 -5.76 -3.39 5.65
N THR A 60 -6.94 -3.68 5.12
CA THR A 60 -7.66 -2.78 4.22
C THR A 60 -9.02 -2.43 4.80
N ILE A 61 -9.48 -1.22 4.49
CA ILE A 61 -10.85 -0.78 4.74
C ILE A 61 -11.40 -0.22 3.44
N GLN A 62 -12.55 -0.71 3.00
CA GLN A 62 -13.22 -0.23 1.80
C GLN A 62 -14.65 0.19 2.13
N VAL A 63 -15.00 1.40 1.73
CA VAL A 63 -16.31 2.01 1.94
C VAL A 63 -16.73 2.80 0.69
N GLY A 64 -18.04 2.99 0.51
CA GLY A 64 -18.52 3.89 -0.54
C GLY A 64 -18.18 5.35 -0.24
N GLU A 65 -17.91 6.17 -1.26
CA GLU A 65 -17.48 7.57 -1.08
C GLU A 65 -18.50 8.42 -0.31
N LYS A 66 -19.79 8.20 -0.55
CA LYS A 66 -20.85 8.89 0.21
C LYS A 66 -20.82 8.53 1.70
N PHE A 67 -20.51 7.28 2.01
CA PHE A 67 -20.43 6.83 3.39
C PHE A 67 -19.14 7.29 4.05
N SER A 68 -18.01 7.31 3.34
CA SER A 68 -16.77 7.89 3.89
C SER A 68 -16.93 9.36 4.24
N ARG A 69 -17.66 10.14 3.43
CA ARG A 69 -18.02 11.53 3.76
C ARG A 69 -18.87 11.62 5.04
N ALA A 70 -19.84 10.73 5.21
CA ALA A 70 -20.64 10.68 6.44
C ALA A 70 -19.80 10.27 7.67
N MET A 71 -18.84 9.36 7.51
CA MET A 71 -17.88 8.99 8.56
C MET A 71 -17.00 10.19 8.94
N THR A 72 -16.45 10.91 7.96
CA THR A 72 -15.65 12.11 8.18
C THR A 72 -16.44 13.20 8.91
N GLY A 73 -17.69 13.44 8.52
CA GLY A 73 -18.55 14.42 9.21
C GLY A 73 -18.77 14.06 10.69
N ARG A 74 -18.89 12.76 11.02
CA ARG A 74 -18.96 12.30 12.41
C ARG A 74 -17.66 12.50 13.18
N MET A 75 -16.53 12.16 12.56
CA MET A 75 -15.21 12.28 13.19
C MET A 75 -14.85 13.73 13.50
N LEU A 76 -15.16 14.65 12.58
CA LEU A 76 -14.77 16.06 12.67
C LEU A 76 -15.86 16.97 13.25
N ASP A 77 -17.05 16.44 13.54
CA ASP A 77 -18.25 17.19 13.93
C ASP A 77 -18.63 18.28 12.90
N ILE A 78 -18.58 17.91 11.62
CA ILE A 78 -18.89 18.76 10.47
C ILE A 78 -20.08 18.15 9.72
N ASP A 79 -20.97 18.97 9.15
CA ASP A 79 -22.04 18.46 8.29
C ASP A 79 -21.40 17.76 7.07
N PRO A 80 -21.80 16.51 6.74
CA PRO A 80 -21.27 15.83 5.56
C PRO A 80 -21.39 16.63 4.27
N ASP A 81 -22.40 17.49 4.14
CA ASP A 81 -22.58 18.35 2.96
C ASP A 81 -21.58 19.53 2.91
N ASP A 82 -20.93 19.87 4.04
CA ASP A 82 -19.90 20.92 4.12
C ASP A 82 -18.48 20.40 3.80
N ILE A 83 -18.29 19.08 3.77
CA ILE A 83 -17.03 18.45 3.36
C ILE A 83 -16.93 18.53 1.84
N GLN A 84 -16.08 19.42 1.33
CA GLN A 84 -15.94 19.67 -0.12
C GLN A 84 -14.68 19.01 -0.72
N SER A 85 -13.67 18.71 0.08
CA SER A 85 -12.43 18.08 -0.37
C SER A 85 -12.38 16.59 0.00
N MET A 86 -11.63 15.82 -0.79
CA MET A 86 -11.25 14.46 -0.43
C MET A 86 -10.17 14.42 0.65
N ASP A 87 -9.47 15.51 0.94
CA ASP A 87 -8.36 15.54 1.91
C ASP A 87 -8.82 15.14 3.32
N GLU A 88 -9.92 15.73 3.81
CA GLU A 88 -10.49 15.39 5.12
C GLU A 88 -10.97 13.93 5.18
N ILE A 89 -11.51 13.43 4.07
CA ILE A 89 -11.91 12.02 3.94
C ILE A 89 -10.69 11.12 4.03
N LYS A 90 -9.62 11.50 3.32
CA LYS A 90 -8.38 10.75 3.27
C LYS A 90 -7.74 10.67 4.65
N ASP A 91 -7.67 11.78 5.38
CA ASP A 91 -7.13 11.84 6.74
C ASP A 91 -7.93 10.98 7.71
N VAL A 92 -9.27 11.09 7.71
CA VAL A 92 -10.11 10.30 8.63
C VAL A 92 -9.98 8.80 8.35
N ILE A 93 -10.00 8.37 7.09
CA ILE A 93 -9.80 6.95 6.75
C ILE A 93 -8.38 6.49 7.14
N GLY A 94 -7.37 7.35 6.98
CA GLY A 94 -6.00 7.10 7.45
C GLY A 94 -5.94 6.89 8.96
N GLU A 95 -6.62 7.71 9.76
CA GLU A 95 -6.69 7.55 11.21
C GLU A 95 -7.43 6.28 11.63
N LEU A 96 -8.54 5.94 10.94
CA LEU A 96 -9.24 4.68 11.18
C LEU A 96 -8.34 3.47 10.91
N LEU A 97 -7.55 3.50 9.83
CA LEU A 97 -6.55 2.45 9.56
C LEU A 97 -5.46 2.38 10.62
N ASN A 98 -4.95 3.53 11.09
CA ASN A 98 -3.95 3.56 12.16
C ASN A 98 -4.49 2.93 13.45
N MET A 99 -5.74 3.21 13.81
CA MET A 99 -6.38 2.62 14.98
C MET A 99 -6.64 1.11 14.81
N ILE A 100 -7.24 0.70 13.69
CA ILE A 100 -7.56 -0.72 13.43
C ILE A 100 -6.26 -1.53 13.28
N GLY A 101 -5.33 -1.06 12.46
CA GLY A 101 -4.02 -1.66 12.25
C GLY A 101 -3.18 -1.67 13.53
N GLY A 102 -3.23 -0.60 14.33
CA GLY A 102 -2.52 -0.49 15.62
C GLY A 102 -2.99 -1.50 16.66
N ASN A 103 -4.31 -1.72 16.77
CA ASN A 103 -4.89 -2.72 17.65
C ASN A 103 -4.56 -4.15 17.18
N LEU A 104 -4.63 -4.42 15.87
CA LEU A 104 -4.20 -5.72 15.32
C LEU A 104 -2.71 -5.97 15.57
N LYS A 105 -1.84 -4.98 15.27
CA LYS A 105 -0.40 -5.03 15.54
C LYS A 105 -0.14 -5.37 17.00
N SER A 106 -0.76 -4.66 17.93
CA SER A 106 -0.57 -4.89 19.37
C SER A 106 -0.94 -6.32 19.76
N SER A 107 -2.07 -6.81 19.27
CA SER A 107 -2.51 -8.20 19.50
C SER A 107 -1.54 -9.24 18.90
N LEU A 108 -0.97 -8.97 17.72
CA LEU A 108 0.03 -9.84 17.09
C LEU A 108 1.34 -9.85 17.91
N CYS A 109 1.82 -8.68 18.35
CA CYS A 109 3.01 -8.56 19.21
C CYS A 109 2.83 -9.29 20.55
N ASP A 110 1.66 -9.18 21.19
CA ASP A 110 1.34 -9.92 22.41
C ASP A 110 1.37 -11.44 22.21
N ALA A 111 1.08 -11.90 20.99
CA ALA A 111 1.19 -13.29 20.58
C ALA A 111 2.62 -13.69 20.14
N GLY A 112 3.61 -12.81 20.29
CA GLY A 112 5.00 -13.03 19.88
C GLY A 112 5.28 -12.82 18.38
N LEU A 113 4.30 -12.29 17.63
CA LEU A 113 4.40 -12.00 16.21
C LEU A 113 4.74 -10.52 16.00
N ASN A 114 5.95 -10.16 16.43
CA ASN A 114 6.43 -8.77 16.39
C ASN A 114 6.38 -8.18 14.98
N CYS A 115 5.74 -7.04 14.85
CA CYS A 115 5.63 -6.28 13.61
C CYS A 115 5.45 -4.77 13.91
N ILE A 116 5.71 -3.96 12.89
CA ILE A 116 5.48 -2.51 12.87
C ILE A 116 4.55 -2.15 11.72
N LEU A 117 3.93 -0.96 11.79
CA LEU A 117 3.03 -0.48 10.75
C LEU A 117 3.77 0.35 9.70
N SER A 118 3.27 0.33 8.47
CA SER A 118 3.56 1.36 7.47
C SER A 118 2.69 2.61 7.68
N ILE A 119 2.92 3.62 6.84
CA ILE A 119 1.92 4.67 6.63
C ILE A 119 0.67 4.12 5.92
N PRO A 120 -0.52 4.65 6.24
CA PRO A 120 -1.71 4.45 5.42
C PRO A 120 -1.53 4.99 4.00
N ALA A 121 -2.16 4.34 3.04
CA ALA A 121 -2.34 4.88 1.69
C ALA A 121 -3.76 4.63 1.21
N LEU A 122 -4.27 5.53 0.38
CA LEU A 122 -5.63 5.46 -0.12
C LEU A 122 -5.67 5.38 -1.63
N THR A 123 -6.66 4.63 -2.10
CA THR A 123 -7.07 4.58 -3.49
C THR A 123 -8.53 5.00 -3.54
N THR A 124 -8.85 5.98 -4.38
CA THR A 124 -10.23 6.45 -4.61
C THR A 124 -10.57 6.29 -6.07
N GLY A 125 -11.83 6.06 -6.40
CA GLY A 125 -12.26 5.91 -7.79
C GLY A 125 -13.45 4.98 -7.97
N LYS A 126 -13.82 4.77 -9.24
CA LYS A 126 -15.00 3.98 -9.63
C LYS A 126 -14.64 2.59 -10.14
N ASP A 127 -13.51 2.50 -10.83
CA ASP A 127 -13.12 1.32 -11.59
C ASP A 127 -11.64 0.99 -11.40
N TYR A 128 -11.40 0.26 -10.31
CA TYR A 128 -10.11 -0.33 -10.00
C TYR A 128 -10.24 -1.63 -9.22
N ILE A 129 -9.28 -2.51 -9.39
CA ILE A 129 -9.11 -3.73 -8.64
C ILE A 129 -7.86 -3.57 -7.80
N PHE A 130 -7.98 -3.84 -6.50
CA PHE A 130 -6.85 -3.91 -5.59
C PHE A 130 -6.57 -5.36 -5.23
N GLU A 131 -5.31 -5.76 -5.31
CA GLU A 131 -4.85 -7.08 -4.93
C GLU A 131 -3.53 -7.01 -4.18
N THR A 132 -3.31 -7.97 -3.29
CA THR A 132 -2.02 -8.18 -2.64
C THR A 132 -1.60 -9.61 -2.91
N LYS A 133 -0.35 -9.80 -3.34
CA LYS A 133 0.18 -11.15 -3.57
C LYS A 133 0.93 -11.67 -2.36
N ALA A 134 1.25 -12.97 -2.40
CA ALA A 134 2.11 -13.65 -1.44
C ALA A 134 1.63 -13.62 0.04
N LEU A 135 0.32 -13.57 0.30
CA LEU A 135 -0.23 -13.75 1.65
C LEU A 135 -0.78 -15.17 1.85
N SER A 136 -0.41 -15.82 2.96
CA SER A 136 -0.77 -17.22 3.23
C SER A 136 -2.11 -17.40 3.93
N ARG A 137 -2.64 -16.33 4.54
CA ARG A 137 -3.95 -16.30 5.18
C ARG A 137 -4.65 -15.01 4.77
N ASN A 138 -5.82 -15.11 4.16
CA ASN A 138 -6.64 -13.97 3.75
C ASN A 138 -8.03 -14.12 4.36
N GLU A 139 -8.49 -13.10 5.06
CA GLU A 139 -9.82 -13.04 5.66
C GLU A 139 -10.50 -11.73 5.32
N TYR A 140 -11.78 -11.83 5.02
CA TYR A 140 -12.61 -10.72 4.59
C TYR A 140 -13.82 -10.64 5.52
N PHE A 141 -14.08 -9.44 6.00
CA PHE A 141 -15.05 -9.14 7.04
C PHE A 141 -15.99 -8.05 6.54
N THR A 142 -17.29 -8.32 6.56
CA THR A 142 -18.30 -7.34 6.16
C THR A 142 -18.95 -6.77 7.41
N PHE A 143 -19.00 -5.45 7.52
CA PHE A 143 -19.76 -4.75 8.57
C PHE A 143 -20.84 -3.91 7.93
N TYR A 144 -22.01 -3.88 8.56
CA TYR A 144 -23.13 -3.06 8.14
C TYR A 144 -23.33 -1.91 9.13
N CYS A 145 -23.34 -0.70 8.62
CA CYS A 145 -23.86 0.47 9.33
C CYS A 145 -25.18 0.86 8.67
N ARG A 146 -26.31 0.35 9.20
CA ARG A 146 -27.64 0.48 8.59
C ARG A 146 -27.70 -0.14 7.19
N LYS A 147 -27.56 0.67 6.13
CA LYS A 147 -27.58 0.23 4.72
C LYS A 147 -26.21 0.29 4.07
N GLU A 148 -25.25 0.91 4.75
CA GLU A 148 -23.89 1.09 4.25
C GLU A 148 -23.05 -0.10 4.67
N ILE A 149 -22.12 -0.49 3.80
CA ILE A 149 -21.22 -1.62 4.04
C ILE A 149 -19.80 -1.09 4.15
N ILE A 150 -19.08 -1.68 5.11
CA ILE A 150 -17.64 -1.55 5.29
C ILE A 150 -17.08 -2.95 5.04
N LEU A 151 -16.17 -3.06 4.06
CA LEU A 151 -15.40 -4.26 3.84
C LEU A 151 -14.03 -4.08 4.47
N VAL A 152 -13.66 -4.99 5.36
CA VAL A 152 -12.31 -5.06 5.93
C VAL A 152 -11.65 -6.33 5.45
N HIS A 153 -10.46 -6.24 4.87
CA HIS A 153 -9.66 -7.40 4.54
C HIS A 153 -8.37 -7.40 5.35
N VAL A 154 -8.04 -8.56 5.91
CA VAL A 154 -6.78 -8.81 6.59
C VAL A 154 -6.08 -9.96 5.89
N GLY A 155 -4.88 -9.69 5.42
CA GLY A 155 -3.99 -10.71 4.87
C GLY A 155 -2.71 -10.81 5.68
N LEU A 156 -2.29 -12.03 6.00
CA LEU A 156 -1.09 -12.31 6.81
C LEU A 156 -0.23 -13.39 6.16
N LYS A 157 1.09 -13.26 6.34
CA LYS A 157 2.11 -14.26 6.03
C LYS A 157 3.21 -14.22 7.09
N ASN A 158 3.75 -15.38 7.45
CA ASN A 158 4.97 -15.45 8.25
C ASN A 158 6.15 -14.99 7.40
N GLN A 159 7.01 -14.14 7.95
CA GLN A 159 8.28 -13.84 7.32
C GLN A 159 9.25 -15.01 7.50
N ASP A 160 10.12 -15.24 6.52
CA ASP A 160 11.21 -16.19 6.65
C ASP A 160 12.15 -15.76 7.81
N VAL A 161 12.55 -16.74 8.62
CA VAL A 161 13.22 -16.53 9.92
C VAL A 161 14.53 -15.74 9.80
N GLU A 162 15.19 -15.75 8.64
CA GLU A 162 16.42 -15.01 8.39
C GLU A 162 16.17 -13.50 8.15
N ALA A 163 15.12 -13.13 7.42
CA ALA A 163 14.77 -11.72 7.18
C ALA A 163 14.17 -11.05 8.43
N ALA A 164 13.50 -11.83 9.29
CA ALA A 164 12.98 -11.36 10.58
C ALA A 164 14.08 -10.99 11.59
N ARG A 165 15.28 -11.59 11.48
CA ARG A 165 16.44 -11.24 12.33
C ARG A 165 17.04 -9.87 12.01
N GLU A 166 16.73 -9.32 10.84
CA GLU A 166 17.11 -7.97 10.45
C GLU A 166 16.15 -6.91 11.00
N MET A 167 15.09 -7.29 11.74
CA MET A 167 14.21 -6.31 12.40
C MET A 167 15.05 -5.41 13.29
N PRO A 168 15.22 -4.12 12.95
CA PRO A 168 15.77 -3.16 13.86
C PRO A 168 14.61 -2.87 14.80
N VAL A 169 14.45 -3.66 15.86
CA VAL A 169 13.78 -3.14 17.04
C VAL A 169 14.82 -2.22 17.65
N PRO A 170 14.70 -0.89 17.48
CA PRO A 170 15.71 -0.02 18.03
C PRO A 170 15.36 0.10 19.50
N GLU A 171 15.78 -0.89 20.29
CA GLU A 171 15.72 -0.80 21.75
C GLU A 171 16.60 0.35 22.26
N ASN A 172 17.50 0.90 21.41
CA ASN A 172 18.45 1.96 21.75
C ASN A 172 18.75 2.94 20.59
N LEU A 173 17.78 3.35 19.76
CA LEU A 173 18.00 4.57 18.96
C LEU A 173 17.85 5.77 19.89
N ASP A 174 18.92 6.56 20.02
CA ASP A 174 18.84 7.85 20.69
C ASP A 174 18.01 8.79 19.80
N PHE A 175 16.71 8.91 20.09
CA PHE A 175 15.74 9.70 19.33
C PHE A 175 16.02 11.21 19.33
N ASN A 176 17.15 11.64 19.91
CA ASN A 176 17.64 13.02 19.78
C ASN A 176 18.36 13.28 18.45
N ASP A 177 18.82 12.24 17.74
CA ASP A 177 19.39 12.39 16.41
C ASP A 177 18.25 12.44 15.38
N LYS A 178 17.94 13.66 14.91
CA LYS A 178 16.97 13.85 13.82
C LYS A 178 17.38 13.07 12.59
N VAL A 179 16.46 12.27 12.07
CA VAL A 179 16.61 11.58 10.79
C VAL A 179 16.52 12.62 9.67
N ASP A 180 17.63 12.89 8.99
CA ASP A 180 17.68 13.86 7.89
C ASP A 180 17.20 13.24 6.57
N ILE A 181 15.89 13.14 6.42
CA ILE A 181 15.27 12.68 5.16
C ILE A 181 15.47 13.70 4.04
N ASP A 182 15.53 15.00 4.35
CA ASP A 182 15.66 16.05 3.34
C ASP A 182 17.05 16.06 2.68
N GLY A 183 18.10 15.69 3.44
CA GLY A 183 19.46 15.52 2.92
C GLY A 183 19.68 14.25 2.09
N PHE A 184 18.82 13.23 2.24
CA PHE A 184 18.97 11.95 1.55
C PHE A 184 18.76 12.08 0.02
N GLN A 185 19.55 11.39 -0.80
CA GLN A 185 19.45 11.48 -2.26
C GLN A 185 18.62 10.31 -2.81
N ILE A 186 17.32 10.54 -3.05
CA ILE A 186 16.37 9.52 -3.54
C ILE A 186 16.59 9.21 -5.04
N ASP A 187 17.01 10.20 -5.83
CA ASP A 187 17.17 10.08 -7.30
C ASP A 187 18.08 8.90 -7.69
N SER A 188 19.31 8.89 -7.17
CA SER A 188 20.33 7.90 -7.53
C SER A 188 19.91 6.43 -7.35
N PRO A 189 19.35 5.98 -6.19
CA PRO A 189 18.91 4.60 -6.05
C PRO A 189 17.73 4.24 -6.96
N ILE A 190 16.84 5.18 -7.26
CA ILE A 190 15.69 4.95 -8.13
C ILE A 190 16.11 4.88 -9.61
N THR A 191 16.85 5.87 -10.11
CA THR A 191 17.34 5.85 -11.50
C THR A 191 18.30 4.70 -11.74
N GLY A 192 19.14 4.38 -10.75
CA GLY A 192 20.06 3.24 -10.82
C GLY A 192 19.32 1.92 -10.90
N ALA A 193 18.25 1.73 -10.11
CA ALA A 193 17.41 0.54 -10.21
C ALA A 193 16.75 0.42 -11.58
N LEU A 194 16.12 1.50 -12.06
CA LEU A 194 15.44 1.50 -13.36
C LEU A 194 16.41 1.24 -14.52
N SER A 195 17.58 1.86 -14.52
CA SER A 195 18.62 1.61 -15.53
C SER A 195 19.02 0.13 -15.52
N ASN A 196 19.31 -0.46 -14.36
CA ASN A 196 19.68 -1.88 -14.29
C ASN A 196 18.56 -2.81 -14.79
N ILE A 197 17.30 -2.50 -14.49
CA ILE A 197 16.16 -3.34 -14.91
C ILE A 197 15.95 -3.20 -16.43
N PHE A 198 15.73 -1.98 -16.91
CA PHE A 198 15.31 -1.74 -18.28
C PHE A 198 16.46 -1.90 -19.28
N ASP A 199 17.65 -1.38 -19.00
CA ASP A 199 18.81 -1.50 -19.90
C ASP A 199 19.45 -2.90 -19.79
N THR A 200 19.83 -3.33 -18.58
CA THR A 200 20.64 -4.55 -18.43
C THR A 200 19.83 -5.85 -18.52
N MET A 201 18.59 -5.87 -18.01
CA MET A 201 17.79 -7.11 -17.97
C MET A 201 16.80 -7.24 -19.12
N LEU A 202 16.22 -6.12 -19.56
CA LEU A 202 15.12 -6.14 -20.53
C LEU A 202 15.51 -5.66 -21.94
N ASP A 203 16.69 -5.04 -22.12
CA ASP A 203 17.09 -4.37 -23.37
C ASP A 203 16.04 -3.36 -23.88
N ILE A 204 15.41 -2.64 -22.95
CA ILE A 204 14.42 -1.59 -23.19
C ILE A 204 15.03 -0.24 -22.83
N GLU A 205 15.20 0.62 -23.83
CA GLU A 205 15.71 1.97 -23.62
C GLU A 205 14.62 2.90 -23.06
N ILE A 206 14.82 3.43 -21.85
CA ILE A 206 13.91 4.41 -21.22
C ILE A 206 14.56 5.79 -21.16
N GLU A 207 13.79 6.84 -21.44
CA GLU A 207 14.24 8.22 -21.40
C GLU A 207 13.56 8.99 -20.27
N ARG A 208 14.31 9.82 -19.54
CA ARG A 208 13.75 10.63 -18.44
C ARG A 208 12.89 11.76 -19.00
N CYS A 209 11.70 11.96 -18.44
CA CYS A 209 10.78 13.03 -18.81
C CYS A 209 10.25 13.78 -17.58
N GLU A 210 9.33 14.72 -17.80
CA GLU A 210 8.58 15.33 -16.71
C GLU A 210 7.75 14.27 -15.99
N ALA A 211 7.75 14.31 -14.66
CA ALA A 211 7.09 13.31 -13.84
C ALA A 211 5.58 13.58 -13.71
N GLN A 212 4.89 13.46 -14.84
CA GLN A 212 3.44 13.59 -14.96
C GLN A 212 2.89 12.38 -15.68
N MET A 213 1.77 11.85 -15.18
CA MET A 213 0.96 10.94 -15.95
C MET A 213 -0.02 11.73 -16.79
N ASP A 214 0.06 11.56 -18.11
CA ASP A 214 -1.01 12.02 -18.97
C ASP A 214 -2.23 11.13 -18.76
N SER A 215 -3.35 11.73 -18.35
CA SER A 215 -4.63 11.03 -18.33
C SER A 215 -5.06 10.74 -19.76
N ARG A 216 -4.81 9.52 -20.25
CA ARG A 216 -5.29 9.10 -21.58
C ARG A 216 -6.65 8.40 -21.44
N PRO A 217 -7.67 8.82 -22.21
CA PRO A 217 -8.99 8.18 -22.16
C PRO A 217 -8.89 6.68 -22.46
N ASN A 218 -9.55 5.85 -21.65
CA ASN A 218 -9.60 4.39 -21.78
C ASN A 218 -8.24 3.66 -21.60
N GLN A 219 -7.21 4.32 -21.07
CA GLN A 219 -5.98 3.63 -20.70
C GLN A 219 -6.16 2.96 -19.33
N SER A 220 -5.96 1.64 -19.29
CA SER A 220 -5.84 0.89 -18.05
C SER A 220 -4.43 1.04 -17.50
N TRP A 221 -4.32 1.33 -16.21
CA TRP A 221 -3.07 1.46 -15.48
C TRP A 221 -2.87 0.27 -14.55
N LEU A 222 -1.62 -0.07 -14.32
CA LEU A 222 -1.17 -0.99 -13.29
C LEU A 222 -0.16 -0.27 -12.39
N VAL A 223 -0.48 -0.20 -11.11
CA VAL A 223 0.37 0.41 -10.09
C VAL A 223 0.80 -0.66 -9.11
N GLY A 224 2.09 -0.94 -9.06
CA GLY A 224 2.70 -1.76 -8.02
C GLY A 224 3.14 -0.88 -6.84
N SER A 225 2.79 -1.26 -5.62
CA SER A 225 3.09 -0.50 -4.41
C SER A 225 3.83 -1.34 -3.39
N ILE A 226 4.91 -0.79 -2.83
CA ILE A 226 5.65 -1.34 -1.68
C ILE A 226 5.78 -0.26 -0.60
N SER A 227 5.57 -0.65 0.65
CA SER A 227 5.77 0.23 1.80
C SER A 227 7.11 -0.04 2.50
N LEU A 228 7.71 1.02 3.02
CA LEU A 228 8.89 1.02 3.89
C LEU A 228 8.43 1.22 5.34
N SER A 229 8.93 0.39 6.25
CA SER A 229 8.66 0.50 7.68
C SER A 229 9.95 0.34 8.49
N GLY A 230 10.25 1.29 9.38
CA GLY A 230 11.45 1.29 10.21
C GLY A 230 11.73 2.66 10.83
N VAL A 231 12.99 3.08 10.81
CA VAL A 231 13.40 4.45 11.20
C VAL A 231 12.80 5.50 10.25
N VAL A 232 12.68 5.12 8.98
CA VAL A 232 11.93 5.85 7.96
C VAL A 232 10.71 5.02 7.60
N LEU A 233 9.56 5.69 7.54
CA LEU A 233 8.37 5.17 6.91
C LEU A 233 8.30 5.72 5.49
N GLY A 234 7.72 4.94 4.59
CA GLY A 234 7.58 5.40 3.23
C GLY A 234 6.75 4.49 2.36
N ARG A 235 6.58 4.91 1.12
CA ARG A 235 5.90 4.14 0.10
C ARG A 235 6.46 4.46 -1.27
N ILE A 236 6.51 3.44 -2.10
CA ILE A 236 6.98 3.51 -3.48
C ILE A 236 5.83 3.01 -4.34
N ASN A 237 5.40 3.81 -5.29
CA ASN A 237 4.44 3.43 -6.31
C ASN A 237 5.14 3.39 -7.66
N PHE A 238 5.12 2.23 -8.31
CA PHE A 238 5.59 2.04 -9.67
C PHE A 238 4.39 1.96 -10.60
N HIS A 239 4.32 2.90 -11.51
CA HIS A 239 3.16 3.25 -12.27
C HIS A 239 3.44 3.02 -13.75
N ILE A 240 2.67 2.14 -14.39
CA ILE A 240 2.80 1.82 -15.81
C ILE A 240 1.44 1.52 -16.42
N SER A 241 1.31 1.69 -17.74
CA SER A 241 0.11 1.24 -18.44
C SER A 241 0.03 -0.28 -18.46
N GLU A 242 -1.18 -0.85 -18.49
CA GLU A 242 -1.38 -2.30 -18.60
C GLU A 242 -0.72 -2.85 -19.87
N THR A 243 -0.82 -2.14 -21.00
CA THR A 243 -0.13 -2.51 -22.24
C THR A 243 1.38 -2.62 -22.05
N PHE A 244 2.00 -1.61 -21.42
CA PHE A 244 3.43 -1.64 -21.17
C PHE A 244 3.83 -2.72 -20.16
N SER A 245 2.99 -3.00 -19.17
CA SER A 245 3.24 -4.09 -18.23
C SER A 245 3.31 -5.46 -18.92
N ARG A 246 2.51 -5.69 -19.97
CA ARG A 246 2.60 -6.90 -20.80
C ARG A 246 3.90 -6.95 -21.61
N ILE A 247 4.33 -5.82 -22.17
CA ILE A 247 5.62 -5.71 -22.89
C ILE A 247 6.79 -6.03 -21.96
N ILE A 248 6.84 -5.44 -20.77
CA ILE A 248 7.87 -5.74 -19.75
C ILE A 248 7.86 -7.23 -19.41
N THR A 249 6.68 -7.81 -19.18
CA THR A 249 6.54 -9.22 -18.82
C THR A 249 7.01 -10.15 -19.93
N ALA A 250 6.64 -9.84 -21.17
CA ALA A 250 7.04 -10.61 -22.35
C ALA A 250 8.56 -10.56 -22.57
N ALA A 251 9.17 -9.37 -22.45
CA ALA A 251 10.62 -9.22 -22.51
C ALA A 251 11.34 -10.02 -21.41
N MET A 252 10.78 -10.04 -20.18
CA MET A 252 11.37 -10.79 -19.06
C MET A 252 11.24 -12.32 -19.22
N LEU A 253 10.20 -12.78 -19.93
CA LEU A 253 9.95 -14.20 -20.19
C LEU A 253 10.51 -14.68 -21.54
N ASP A 254 11.07 -13.78 -22.36
CA ASP A 254 11.56 -14.05 -23.72
C ASP A 254 10.47 -14.66 -24.64
N ILE A 255 9.27 -14.06 -24.59
CA ILE A 255 8.11 -14.42 -25.43
C ILE A 255 7.46 -13.18 -26.05
N GLU A 256 6.49 -13.37 -26.94
CA GLU A 256 5.75 -12.25 -27.55
C GLU A 256 4.69 -11.69 -26.59
N SER A 257 4.42 -10.39 -26.70
CA SER A 257 3.50 -9.70 -25.78
C SER A 257 2.04 -10.18 -25.88
N GLU A 258 1.66 -10.68 -27.05
CA GLU A 258 0.36 -11.25 -27.36
C GLU A 258 0.15 -12.62 -26.69
N ASP A 259 1.24 -13.31 -26.32
CA ASP A 259 1.19 -14.60 -25.64
C ASP A 259 0.96 -14.44 -24.11
N ILE A 260 1.02 -13.21 -23.60
CA ILE A 260 0.67 -12.89 -22.20
C ILE A 260 -0.86 -12.82 -22.07
N GLU A 261 -1.48 -13.94 -21.70
CA GLU A 261 -2.93 -14.02 -21.53
C GLU A 261 -3.39 -13.47 -20.16
N ASP A 262 -2.69 -13.83 -19.08
CA ASP A 262 -3.13 -13.57 -17.70
C ASP A 262 -2.40 -12.39 -17.05
N LEU A 263 -3.17 -11.54 -16.35
CA LEU A 263 -2.64 -10.50 -15.47
C LEU A 263 -1.90 -11.06 -14.25
N ALA A 264 -2.09 -12.34 -13.90
CA ALA A 264 -1.31 -12.96 -12.84
C ALA A 264 0.19 -12.94 -13.15
N GLU A 265 0.61 -13.38 -14.33
CA GLU A 265 2.02 -13.39 -14.74
C GLU A 265 2.58 -11.97 -14.79
N VAL A 266 1.80 -11.04 -15.34
CA VAL A 266 2.13 -9.61 -15.37
C VAL A 266 2.39 -9.07 -13.96
N LYS A 267 1.49 -9.36 -13.02
CA LYS A 267 1.64 -8.91 -11.62
C LYS A 267 2.83 -9.57 -10.93
N ASP A 268 3.20 -10.80 -11.27
CA ASP A 268 4.42 -11.42 -10.72
C ASP A 268 5.68 -10.71 -11.24
N CYS A 269 5.77 -10.48 -12.56
CA CYS A 269 6.87 -9.72 -13.17
C CYS A 269 6.96 -8.31 -12.58
N VAL A 270 5.86 -7.56 -12.58
CA VAL A 270 5.81 -6.20 -12.01
C VAL A 270 6.10 -6.20 -10.51
N GLY A 271 5.72 -7.26 -9.79
CA GLY A 271 6.10 -7.47 -8.40
C GLY A 271 7.60 -7.56 -8.20
N GLU A 272 8.32 -8.28 -9.06
CA GLU A 272 9.79 -8.34 -9.03
C GLU A 272 10.43 -7.01 -9.40
N VAL A 273 9.88 -6.27 -10.38
CA VAL A 273 10.32 -4.90 -10.69
C VAL A 273 10.16 -3.99 -9.46
N CYS A 274 9.02 -4.04 -8.79
CA CYS A 274 8.79 -3.28 -7.56
C CYS A 274 9.79 -3.67 -6.46
N ASN A 275 10.05 -4.97 -6.28
CA ASN A 275 11.03 -5.46 -5.31
C ASN A 275 12.44 -4.95 -5.62
N MET A 276 12.83 -4.90 -6.88
CA MET A 276 14.16 -4.40 -7.29
C MET A 276 14.31 -2.90 -7.06
N ILE A 277 13.32 -2.09 -7.47
CA ILE A 277 13.29 -0.64 -7.22
C ILE A 277 13.35 -0.36 -5.72
N SER A 278 12.49 -1.03 -4.95
CA SER A 278 12.36 -0.82 -3.51
C SER A 278 13.55 -1.37 -2.73
N GLY A 279 14.15 -2.46 -3.19
CA GLY A 279 15.35 -3.07 -2.62
C GLY A 279 16.58 -2.19 -2.77
N ASN A 280 16.73 -1.52 -3.92
CA ASN A 280 17.80 -0.55 -4.12
C ASN A 280 17.65 0.66 -3.19
N LEU A 281 16.43 1.22 -3.10
CA LEU A 281 16.14 2.31 -2.15
C LEU A 281 16.36 1.89 -0.69
N LYS A 282 15.88 0.71 -0.28
CA LYS A 282 16.14 0.14 1.06
C LYS A 282 17.64 0.07 1.34
N SER A 283 18.42 -0.42 0.38
CA SER A 283 19.88 -0.58 0.55
C SER A 283 20.55 0.78 0.77
N ALA A 284 20.20 1.79 -0.04
CA ALA A 284 20.71 3.15 0.13
C ALA A 284 20.29 3.80 1.46
N LEU A 285 19.03 3.59 1.89
CA LEU A 285 18.56 4.07 3.20
C LEU A 285 19.32 3.40 4.35
N ASN A 286 19.54 2.09 4.26
CA ASN A 286 20.31 1.34 5.26
C ASN A 286 21.76 1.84 5.35
N ASP A 287 22.42 2.07 4.22
CA ASP A 287 23.78 2.61 4.15
C ASP A 287 23.86 4.03 4.73
N ALA A 288 22.77 4.80 4.63
CA ALA A 288 22.62 6.11 5.27
C ALA A 288 22.21 6.04 6.75
N GLY A 289 22.18 4.86 7.37
CA GLY A 289 21.85 4.68 8.79
C GLY A 289 20.35 4.76 9.09
N MET A 290 19.49 4.60 8.09
CA MET A 290 18.03 4.64 8.21
C MET A 290 17.42 3.26 7.95
N PRO A 291 17.59 2.29 8.86
CA PRO A 291 17.19 0.92 8.61
C PRO A 291 15.67 0.79 8.48
N CYS A 292 15.24 0.04 7.46
CA CYS A 292 13.84 -0.20 7.16
C CYS A 292 13.60 -1.57 6.52
N LEU A 293 12.34 -1.99 6.50
CA LEU A 293 11.85 -3.23 5.92
C LEU A 293 10.81 -2.94 4.84
N LEU A 294 10.68 -3.86 3.88
CA LEU A 294 9.74 -3.75 2.77
C LEU A 294 8.50 -4.60 3.02
N SER A 295 7.32 -4.08 2.72
CA SER A 295 6.09 -4.88 2.57
C SER A 295 6.17 -5.79 1.34
N PRO A 296 5.32 -6.83 1.25
CA PRO A 296 5.05 -7.46 -0.05
C PRO A 296 4.46 -6.43 -1.03
N PRO A 297 4.62 -6.64 -2.35
CA PRO A 297 3.99 -5.80 -3.34
C PRO A 297 2.45 -5.99 -3.33
N SER A 298 1.77 -4.87 -3.48
CA SER A 298 0.33 -4.79 -3.75
C SER A 298 0.10 -4.12 -5.09
N PHE A 299 -1.03 -4.38 -5.73
CA PHE A 299 -1.33 -3.95 -7.08
C PHE A 299 -2.68 -3.27 -7.13
N THR A 300 -2.72 -2.10 -7.75
CA THR A 300 -3.96 -1.43 -8.14
C THR A 300 -4.01 -1.40 -9.66
N SER A 301 -5.06 -1.95 -10.27
CA SER A 301 -5.26 -1.94 -11.71
C SER A 301 -6.63 -1.41 -12.10
N GLY A 302 -6.73 -0.57 -13.12
CA GLY A 302 -8.00 -0.01 -13.55
C GLY A 302 -7.87 1.21 -14.44
N CYS A 303 -9.00 1.79 -14.82
CA CYS A 303 -9.06 2.95 -15.70
C CYS A 303 -9.54 4.24 -15.00
N ASP A 304 -10.06 4.14 -13.78
CA ASP A 304 -10.60 5.28 -13.02
C ASP A 304 -10.27 5.14 -11.53
N PHE A 305 -9.06 5.57 -11.16
CA PHE A 305 -8.62 5.71 -9.78
C PHE A 305 -7.53 6.77 -9.58
N GLU A 306 -7.45 7.28 -8.36
CA GLU A 306 -6.39 8.13 -7.84
C GLU A 306 -5.79 7.47 -6.60
N MET A 307 -4.46 7.57 -6.45
CA MET A 307 -3.74 7.05 -5.28
C MET A 307 -3.06 8.20 -4.54
N ASP A 308 -3.22 8.19 -3.22
CA ASP A 308 -2.68 9.22 -2.35
C ASP A 308 -1.75 8.63 -1.29
N LEU A 309 -0.60 9.28 -1.18
CA LEU A 309 0.35 9.03 -0.12
C LEU A 309 0.09 10.00 1.03
N LEU A 310 -0.42 9.49 2.16
CA LEU A 310 -0.81 10.34 3.28
C LEU A 310 0.35 10.67 4.21
N ASN A 311 0.30 11.88 4.75
CA ASN A 311 1.14 12.32 5.88
C ASN A 311 2.65 12.10 5.64
N LEU A 312 3.10 12.34 4.42
CA LEU A 312 4.52 12.27 4.07
C LEU A 312 5.21 13.62 4.20
N GLN A 313 6.47 13.61 4.61
CA GLN A 313 7.30 14.80 4.65
C GLN A 313 7.88 15.15 3.28
N ARG A 314 8.32 14.14 2.54
CA ARG A 314 8.97 14.31 1.23
C ARG A 314 8.37 13.35 0.22
N VAL A 315 7.92 13.89 -0.91
CA VAL A 315 7.42 13.14 -2.07
C VAL A 315 8.23 13.54 -3.29
N GLU A 316 8.78 12.55 -3.98
CA GLU A 316 9.49 12.73 -5.25
C GLU A 316 8.90 11.85 -6.33
N ARG A 317 8.88 12.38 -7.55
CA ARG A 317 8.32 11.72 -8.73
C ARG A 317 9.38 11.66 -9.81
N PHE A 318 9.55 10.47 -10.39
CA PHE A 318 10.51 10.19 -11.45
C PHE A 318 9.75 9.71 -12.68
N GLY A 319 9.66 10.57 -13.70
CA GLY A 319 9.03 10.26 -14.98
C GLY A 319 10.03 9.71 -15.97
N PHE A 320 9.62 8.65 -16.67
CA PHE A 320 10.32 8.11 -17.82
C PHE A 320 9.32 7.76 -18.92
N TYR A 321 9.78 7.68 -20.15
CA TYR A 321 8.99 7.18 -21.26
C TYR A 321 9.80 6.19 -22.10
N HIS A 322 9.09 5.24 -22.68
CA HIS A 322 9.59 4.36 -23.73
C HIS A 322 8.59 4.37 -24.87
N GLN A 323 8.99 4.95 -26.02
CA GLN A 323 8.09 5.17 -27.15
C GLN A 323 6.82 5.93 -26.71
N ASP A 324 5.65 5.30 -26.77
CA ASP A 324 4.36 5.88 -26.35
C ASP A 324 3.96 5.49 -24.92
N HIS A 325 4.84 4.84 -24.14
CA HIS A 325 4.53 4.34 -22.81
C HIS A 325 5.16 5.18 -21.70
N ASP A 326 4.30 5.74 -20.85
CA ASP A 326 4.73 6.48 -19.66
C ASP A 326 5.03 5.54 -18.49
N ILE A 327 6.10 5.84 -17.78
CA ILE A 327 6.54 5.18 -16.57
C ILE A 327 6.68 6.26 -15.50
N LEU A 328 6.07 6.03 -14.34
CA LEU A 328 6.21 6.91 -13.19
C LEU A 328 6.68 6.09 -11.98
N VAL A 329 7.66 6.62 -11.25
CA VAL A 329 7.97 6.14 -9.89
C VAL A 329 7.69 7.28 -8.95
N GLU A 330 6.78 7.08 -8.01
CA GLU A 330 6.53 8.00 -6.90
C GLU A 330 7.12 7.41 -5.62
N VAL A 331 7.96 8.18 -4.95
CA VAL A 331 8.59 7.80 -3.69
C VAL A 331 8.23 8.81 -2.62
N GLY A 332 7.71 8.30 -1.52
CA GLY A 332 7.30 9.06 -0.38
C GLY A 332 8.01 8.63 0.89
N LEU A 333 8.60 9.57 1.66
CA LEU A 333 9.31 9.28 2.90
C LEU A 333 8.87 10.22 4.04
N LYS A 334 8.84 9.69 5.28
CA LYS A 334 8.65 10.42 6.54
C LYS A 334 9.43 9.72 7.67
N PRO A 335 9.98 10.43 8.67
CA PRO A 335 10.53 9.80 9.87
C PRO A 335 9.42 9.07 10.65
N SER A 336 9.72 7.94 11.28
CA SER A 336 8.71 7.23 12.09
C SER A 336 8.33 7.94 13.40
N TYR A 337 9.14 8.91 13.84
CA TYR A 337 8.96 9.65 15.10
C TYR A 337 9.01 11.16 14.84
N GLU A 338 7.93 11.70 14.28
CA GLU A 338 7.57 13.13 14.35
C GLU A 338 6.06 13.31 14.36
#